data_AF-A0A7J2V0S8-F1
#
_entry.id   AF-A0A7J2V0S8-F1
#
_cell.length_a   1.000
_cell.length_b   1.000
_cell.length_c   1.000
_cell.angle_alpha   90.00
_cell.angle_beta   90.00
_cell.angle_gamma   90.00
#
_symmetry.space_group_name_H-M   'P 1'
#
loop_
_entity.id
_entity.type
_entity.pdbx_description
1 polymer ?
#
loop_
_entity_poly.entity_id
_entity_poly.type
_entity_poly.pdbx_seq_one_letter_code
_entity_poly.pdbx_strand_id
1 'polypeptide(L)'
;MVCILIMRPKSFSIRVGEREIEVGWKALEALRIIRAKGSIRAVSEELGLSYRNAIRIVRMLEKDIGGKLVITRRGRGAKAMLTELGEEIVSTYVSSRIEALSARNKIPARVISITSEGLSAIVVAETAPSVVKILITREALNELGIKVNDTVDLVVKASNIAIVK
;
A
#
# COMPACT_ATOMS: atom_id res chain seq x y z
N MET A 1 -19.10 -18.98 6.21
CA MET A 1 -18.22 -18.19 7.11
C MET A 1 -17.04 -17.70 6.28
N VAL A 2 -17.11 -16.48 5.72
CA VAL A 2 -16.04 -15.94 4.87
C VAL A 2 -15.00 -15.32 5.79
N CYS A 3 -13.90 -16.04 6.02
CA CYS A 3 -12.76 -15.51 6.75
C CYS A 3 -12.03 -14.52 5.84
N ILE A 4 -12.41 -13.23 5.90
CA ILE A 4 -11.67 -12.17 5.21
C ILE A 4 -10.40 -11.94 6.03
N LEU A 5 -9.28 -12.49 5.57
CA LEU A 5 -7.97 -12.17 6.12
C LEU A 5 -7.67 -10.69 5.81
N ILE A 6 -7.99 -9.79 6.73
CA ILE A 6 -7.65 -8.36 6.58
C ILE A 6 -6.17 -8.19 6.96
N MET A 7 -5.29 -8.35 5.97
CA MET A 7 -3.90 -7.92 6.12
C MET A 7 -3.87 -6.40 6.30
N ARG A 8 -3.42 -5.94 7.47
CA ARG A 8 -3.01 -4.55 7.68
C ARG A 8 -1.48 -4.52 7.57
N PRO A 9 -0.89 -3.98 6.49
CA PRO A 9 0.55 -3.81 6.44
C PRO A 9 0.98 -2.98 7.66
N LYS A 10 2.05 -3.39 8.35
CA LYS A 10 2.54 -2.69 9.55
C LYS A 10 2.98 -1.27 9.20
N SER A 11 3.48 -1.08 7.99
CA SER A 11 4.02 0.16 7.44
C SER A 11 3.88 0.20 5.92
N PHE A 12 4.06 1.40 5.35
CA PHE A 12 4.06 1.67 3.91
C PHE A 12 5.21 2.62 3.60
N SER A 13 6.08 2.27 2.66
CA SER A 13 7.14 3.17 2.20
C SER A 13 6.57 4.22 1.26
N ILE A 14 6.83 5.50 1.52
CA ILE A 14 6.57 6.60 0.60
C ILE A 14 7.88 7.23 0.17
N ARG A 15 7.92 7.71 -1.07
CA ARG A 15 9.04 8.53 -1.58
C ARG A 15 8.64 10.00 -1.52
N VAL A 16 9.45 10.81 -0.84
CA VAL A 16 9.28 12.27 -0.76
C VAL A 16 10.57 12.91 -1.27
N GLY A 17 10.55 13.38 -2.52
CA GLY A 17 11.77 13.77 -3.24
C GLY A 17 12.67 12.56 -3.47
N GLU A 18 13.93 12.65 -3.03
CA GLU A 18 14.89 11.53 -3.10
C GLU A 18 14.87 10.61 -1.87
N ARG A 19 14.09 10.96 -0.84
CA ARG A 19 14.06 10.21 0.42
C ARG A 19 12.95 9.18 0.42
N GLU A 20 13.27 7.97 0.84
CA GLU A 20 12.29 6.93 1.18
C GLU A 20 12.01 6.96 2.68
N ILE A 21 10.73 7.03 3.05
CA ILE A 21 10.27 7.16 4.43
C ILE A 21 9.27 6.04 4.71
N GLU A 22 9.53 5.26 5.75
CA GLU A 22 8.60 4.24 6.23
C GLU A 22 7.49 4.88 7.09
N VAL A 23 6.24 4.71 6.67
CA VAL A 23 5.08 5.28 7.37
C VAL A 23 4.28 4.19 8.05
N GLY A 24 4.19 4.25 9.37
CA GLY A 24 3.38 3.31 10.15
C GLY A 24 1.89 3.44 9.86
N TRP A 25 1.17 2.31 9.88
CA TRP A 25 -0.26 2.25 9.54
C TRP A 25 -1.14 3.21 10.34
N LYS A 26 -0.84 3.46 11.62
CA LYS A 26 -1.61 4.38 12.47
C LYS A 26 -1.54 5.82 11.98
N ALA A 27 -0.41 6.23 11.41
CA ALA A 27 -0.25 7.57 10.87
C ALA A 27 -1.07 7.75 9.59
N LEU A 28 -1.02 6.76 8.69
CA LEU A 28 -1.85 6.75 7.47
C LEU A 28 -3.34 6.77 7.81
N GLU A 29 -3.75 5.98 8.79
CA GLU A 29 -5.15 5.91 9.22
C GLU A 29 -5.59 7.22 9.90
N ALA A 30 -4.72 7.85 10.69
CA ALA A 30 -4.98 9.18 11.24
C ALA A 30 -5.23 10.23 10.15
N LEU A 31 -4.39 10.26 9.10
CA LEU A 31 -4.60 11.16 7.97
C LEU A 31 -5.90 10.84 7.20
N ARG A 32 -6.21 9.54 6.99
CA ARG A 32 -7.46 9.11 6.35
C ARG A 32 -8.71 9.55 7.12
N ILE A 33 -8.69 9.43 8.46
CA ILE A 33 -9.78 9.86 9.34
C ILE A 33 -9.91 11.39 9.31
N ILE A 34 -8.79 12.13 9.34
CA ILE A 34 -8.80 13.59 9.22
C ILE A 34 -9.39 14.03 7.88
N ARG A 35 -9.00 13.40 6.77
CA ARG A 35 -9.60 13.67 5.45
C ARG A 35 -11.11 13.47 5.44
N ALA A 36 -11.59 12.38 6.02
CA ALA A 36 -13.00 12.02 6.00
C ALA A 36 -13.86 12.88 6.95
N LYS A 37 -13.35 13.20 8.14
CA LYS A 37 -14.15 13.78 9.24
C LYS A 37 -13.73 15.19 9.64
N GLY A 38 -12.59 15.67 9.16
CA GLY A 38 -12.06 16.99 9.47
C GLY A 38 -11.71 17.19 10.95
N SER A 39 -11.38 16.12 11.69
CA SER A 39 -11.26 16.15 13.15
C SER A 39 -10.14 15.25 13.67
N ILE A 40 -9.22 15.82 14.47
CA ILE A 40 -8.21 15.05 15.21
C ILE A 40 -8.86 14.25 16.34
N ARG A 41 -9.96 14.76 16.92
CA ARG A 41 -10.69 14.02 17.96
C ARG A 41 -11.26 12.71 17.41
N ALA A 42 -11.75 12.71 16.17
CA ALA A 42 -12.20 11.49 15.51
C ALA A 42 -11.09 10.44 15.37
N VAL A 43 -9.83 10.86 15.18
CA VAL A 43 -8.67 9.94 15.16
C VAL A 43 -8.51 9.24 16.50
N SER A 44 -8.62 9.99 17.60
CA SER A 44 -8.55 9.47 18.97
C SER A 44 -9.62 8.40 19.20
N GLU A 45 -10.86 8.71 18.82
CA GLU A 45 -12.04 7.86 19.03
C GLU A 45 -11.98 6.59 18.17
N GLU A 46 -11.65 6.70 16.88
CA GLU A 46 -11.63 5.55 15.97
C GLU A 46 -10.42 4.62 16.15
N LEU A 47 -9.26 5.18 16.51
CA LEU A 47 -8.05 4.38 16.71
C LEU A 47 -7.89 3.87 18.15
N GLY A 48 -8.82 4.22 19.06
CA GLY A 48 -8.72 3.89 20.49
C GLY A 48 -7.46 4.48 21.13
N LEU A 49 -7.04 5.66 20.68
CA LEU A 49 -5.84 6.35 21.17
C LEU A 49 -6.23 7.50 22.09
N SER A 50 -5.32 7.92 22.96
CA SER A 50 -5.49 9.22 23.63
C SER A 50 -5.37 10.36 22.62
N TYR A 51 -6.07 11.47 22.86
CA TYR A 51 -6.03 12.64 21.99
C TYR A 51 -4.59 13.16 21.79
N ARG A 52 -3.78 13.13 22.86
CA ARG A 52 -2.35 13.47 22.81
C ARG A 52 -1.58 12.53 21.86
N ASN A 53 -1.86 11.24 21.90
CA ASN A 53 -1.22 10.27 21.01
C ASN A 53 -1.67 10.45 19.56
N ALA A 54 -2.94 10.77 19.29
CA ALA A 54 -3.42 11.08 17.95
C ALA A 54 -2.64 12.26 17.33
N ILE A 55 -2.45 13.34 18.11
CA ILE A 55 -1.61 14.48 17.68
C ILE A 55 -0.15 14.05 17.50
N ARG A 56 0.40 13.28 18.45
CA ARG A 56 1.81 12.86 18.44
C ARG A 56 2.16 12.08 17.18
N ILE A 57 1.30 11.13 16.78
CA ILE A 57 1.52 10.31 15.58
C ILE A 57 1.62 11.19 14.32
N VAL A 58 0.70 12.14 14.15
CA VAL A 58 0.74 13.06 12.99
C VAL A 58 1.99 13.92 13.04
N ARG A 59 2.34 14.50 14.20
CA ARG A 59 3.53 15.35 14.34
C ARG A 59 4.85 14.63 14.11
N MET A 60 4.94 13.36 14.52
CA MET A 60 6.11 12.53 14.24
C MET A 60 6.27 12.36 12.74
N LEU A 61 5.19 12.00 12.03
CA LEU A 61 5.23 11.85 10.59
C LEU A 61 5.56 13.18 9.87
N GLU A 62 4.98 14.31 10.30
CA GLU A 62 5.34 15.64 9.77
C GLU A 62 6.82 15.96 9.95
N LYS A 63 7.42 15.55 11.08
CA LYS A 63 8.85 15.73 11.35
C LYS A 63 9.70 14.89 10.42
N ASP A 64 9.34 13.62 10.25
CA ASP A 64 10.10 12.66 9.43
C ASP A 64 10.05 13.05 7.95
N ILE A 65 8.88 13.51 7.48
CA ILE A 65 8.67 14.03 6.12
C ILE A 65 9.35 15.40 5.93
N GLY A 66 9.45 16.20 6.99
CA GLY A 66 9.99 17.56 6.93
C GLY A 66 8.98 18.59 6.42
N GLY A 67 7.68 18.32 6.57
CA GLY A 67 6.62 19.17 6.03
C GLY A 67 5.29 19.00 6.78
N LYS A 68 4.42 20.00 6.65
CA LYS A 68 3.06 19.94 7.23
C LYS A 68 2.16 19.04 6.40
N LEU A 69 1.48 18.12 7.08
CA LEU A 69 0.50 17.21 6.49
C LEU A 69 -0.92 17.59 6.88
N VAL A 70 -1.08 18.28 8.01
CA VAL A 70 -2.38 18.70 8.54
C VAL A 70 -2.34 20.17 8.94
N ILE A 71 -3.34 20.93 8.49
CA ILE A 71 -3.59 22.31 8.89
C ILE A 71 -4.91 22.39 9.67
N THR A 72 -5.02 23.41 10.53
CA THR A 72 -6.26 23.67 11.28
C THR A 72 -6.70 25.10 11.00
N ARG A 73 -7.95 25.27 10.55
CA ARG A 73 -8.55 26.61 10.42
C ARG A 73 -9.08 27.05 11.78
N ARG A 74 -8.66 28.21 12.28
CA ARG A 74 -9.12 28.78 13.55
C ARG A 74 -10.50 29.45 13.37
N GLY A 75 -11.38 29.30 14.36
CA GLY A 75 -12.74 29.90 14.39
C GLY A 75 -13.81 28.94 14.95
N ARG A 76 -15.06 29.43 15.10
CA ARG A 76 -16.21 28.55 15.38
C ARG A 76 -16.34 27.53 14.24
N GLY A 77 -16.31 26.23 14.56
CA GLY A 77 -16.30 25.16 13.55
C GLY A 77 -14.91 24.81 13.00
N ALA A 78 -13.83 25.07 13.76
CA ALA A 78 -12.47 24.68 13.40
C ALA A 78 -12.38 23.21 12.97
N LYS A 79 -11.90 22.98 11.75
CA LYS A 79 -11.65 21.65 11.18
C LYS A 79 -10.17 21.45 10.91
N ALA A 80 -9.71 20.23 11.17
CA ALA A 80 -8.43 19.76 10.67
C ALA A 80 -8.60 19.37 9.20
N MET A 81 -7.68 19.78 8.35
CA MET A 81 -7.68 19.47 6.91
C MET A 81 -6.29 18.98 6.54
N LEU A 82 -6.21 18.08 5.56
CA LEU A 82 -4.92 17.70 5.01
C LEU A 82 -4.35 18.87 4.18
N THR A 83 -3.03 18.96 4.15
CA THR A 83 -2.33 19.75 3.11
C THR A 83 -2.36 18.98 1.79
N GLU A 84 -1.91 19.61 0.70
CA GLU A 84 -1.72 18.93 -0.59
C GLU A 84 -0.85 17.68 -0.46
N LEU A 85 0.28 17.78 0.24
CA LEU A 85 1.15 16.64 0.54
C LEU A 85 0.44 15.56 1.39
N GLY A 86 -0.37 15.98 2.36
CA GLY A 86 -1.19 15.05 3.14
C GLY A 86 -2.19 14.31 2.28
N GLU A 87 -2.86 15.00 1.34
CA GLU A 87 -3.81 14.40 0.40
C GLU A 87 -3.14 13.43 -0.57
N GLU A 88 -1.96 13.77 -1.08
CA GLU A 88 -1.17 12.92 -1.98
C GLU A 88 -0.80 11.59 -1.31
N ILE A 89 -0.31 11.65 -0.07
CA ILE A 89 0.07 10.47 0.72
C ILE A 89 -1.13 9.56 0.95
N VAL A 90 -2.27 10.13 1.39
CA VAL A 90 -3.48 9.33 1.64
C VAL A 90 -4.06 8.77 0.34
N SER A 91 -4.01 9.53 -0.75
CA SER A 91 -4.48 9.07 -2.06
C SER A 91 -3.63 7.91 -2.57
N THR A 92 -2.31 8.01 -2.48
CA THR A 92 -1.38 6.91 -2.81
C THR A 92 -1.67 5.66 -1.97
N TYR A 93 -1.83 5.82 -0.65
CA TYR A 93 -2.15 4.72 0.25
C TYR A 93 -3.51 4.06 -0.05
N VAL A 94 -4.54 4.85 -0.35
CA VAL A 94 -5.86 4.31 -0.69
C VAL A 94 -5.82 3.59 -2.02
N SER A 95 -5.15 4.16 -3.03
CA SER A 95 -4.97 3.52 -4.34
C SER A 95 -4.24 2.19 -4.22
N SER A 96 -3.12 2.13 -3.48
CA SER A 96 -2.37 0.86 -3.29
C SER A 96 -3.21 -0.19 -2.54
N ARG A 97 -4.04 0.24 -1.58
CA ARG A 97 -4.96 -0.67 -0.88
C ARG A 97 -6.09 -1.16 -1.77
N ILE A 98 -6.61 -0.33 -2.66
CA ILE A 98 -7.58 -0.73 -3.68
C ILE A 98 -6.93 -1.71 -4.67
N GLU A 99 -5.69 -1.45 -5.08
CA GLU A 99 -4.93 -2.35 -5.96
C GLU A 99 -4.80 -3.74 -5.34
N ALA A 100 -4.36 -3.83 -4.07
CA ALA A 100 -4.28 -5.08 -3.33
C ALA A 100 -5.64 -5.81 -3.23
N LEU A 101 -6.76 -5.08 -3.10
CA LEU A 101 -8.12 -5.66 -3.07
C LEU A 101 -8.64 -6.08 -4.45
N SER A 102 -8.10 -5.52 -5.54
CA SER A 102 -8.48 -5.81 -6.93
C SER A 102 -7.68 -6.96 -7.55
N ALA A 103 -6.56 -7.31 -6.92
CA ALA A 103 -5.68 -8.42 -7.24
C ALA A 103 -6.27 -9.75 -6.70
N ARG A 104 -7.46 -10.11 -7.20
CA ARG A 104 -8.29 -11.21 -6.67
C ARG A 104 -8.01 -12.55 -7.32
N ASN A 105 -7.58 -12.54 -8.57
CA ASN A 105 -7.38 -13.78 -9.32
C ASN A 105 -6.02 -14.35 -8.92
N LYS A 106 -6.04 -15.44 -8.16
CA LYS A 106 -4.85 -16.20 -7.79
C LYS A 106 -4.84 -17.50 -8.55
N ILE A 107 -3.70 -17.81 -9.18
CA ILE A 107 -3.49 -19.05 -9.91
C ILE A 107 -2.27 -19.73 -9.27
N PRO A 108 -2.46 -20.85 -8.55
CA PRO A 108 -1.34 -21.62 -8.01
C PRO A 108 -0.41 -22.07 -9.14
N ALA A 109 0.88 -21.88 -8.94
CA ALA A 109 1.88 -22.23 -9.93
C ALA A 109 3.18 -22.72 -9.29
N ARG A 110 3.96 -23.47 -10.06
CA ARG A 110 5.32 -23.86 -9.71
C ARG A 110 6.31 -23.18 -10.65
N VAL A 111 7.33 -22.53 -10.11
CA VAL A 111 8.35 -21.89 -10.94
C VAL A 111 9.23 -22.95 -11.60
N ILE A 112 9.31 -22.93 -12.92
CA ILE A 112 10.07 -23.91 -13.71
C ILE A 112 11.38 -23.36 -14.26
N SER A 113 11.45 -22.06 -14.54
CA SER A 113 12.69 -21.40 -14.94
C SER A 113 12.64 -19.90 -14.68
N ILE A 114 13.83 -19.30 -14.57
CA ILE A 114 14.02 -17.86 -14.41
C ILE A 114 15.17 -17.46 -15.33
N THR A 115 14.96 -16.43 -16.15
CA THR A 115 15.98 -15.85 -17.04
C THR A 115 16.11 -14.37 -16.72
N SER A 116 17.33 -13.87 -16.51
CA SER A 116 17.56 -12.47 -16.14
C SER A 116 18.51 -11.80 -17.15
N GLU A 117 18.04 -10.72 -17.79
CA GLU A 117 18.77 -9.98 -18.82
C GLU A 117 18.56 -8.48 -18.61
N GLY A 118 19.67 -7.71 -18.53
CA GLY A 118 19.59 -6.27 -18.29
C GLY A 118 18.83 -5.90 -17.00
N LEU A 119 17.78 -5.08 -17.12
CA LEU A 119 16.93 -4.66 -15.99
C LEU A 119 15.69 -5.56 -15.81
N SER A 120 15.55 -6.59 -16.64
CA SER A 120 14.37 -7.45 -16.68
C SER A 120 14.70 -8.88 -16.32
N ALA A 121 13.69 -9.59 -15.82
CA ALA A 121 13.71 -11.02 -15.64
C ALA A 121 12.40 -11.63 -16.13
N ILE A 122 12.49 -12.79 -16.77
CA ILE A 122 11.36 -13.62 -17.17
C ILE A 122 11.30 -14.80 -16.22
N VAL A 123 10.21 -14.89 -15.46
CA VAL A 123 9.86 -16.04 -14.63
C VAL A 123 8.88 -16.89 -15.43
N VAL A 124 9.19 -18.17 -15.59
CA VAL A 124 8.28 -19.13 -16.21
C VAL A 124 7.70 -20.00 -15.12
N ALA A 125 6.38 -20.05 -15.04
CA ALA A 125 5.65 -20.80 -14.02
C ALA A 125 4.63 -21.75 -14.67
N GLU A 126 4.61 -22.98 -14.19
CA GLU A 126 3.65 -24.00 -14.57
C GLU A 126 2.40 -23.88 -13.69
N THR A 127 1.25 -23.72 -14.34
CA THR A 127 -0.10 -23.79 -13.77
C THR A 127 -0.76 -25.06 -14.30
N ALA A 128 -1.72 -25.66 -13.61
CA ALA A 128 -2.44 -26.80 -14.19
C ALA A 128 -3.59 -26.28 -15.09
N PRO A 129 -3.62 -26.53 -16.42
CA PRO A 129 -2.70 -27.29 -17.28
C PRO A 129 -1.86 -26.42 -18.26
N SER A 130 -1.44 -25.22 -17.88
CA SER A 130 -0.80 -24.24 -18.78
C SER A 130 0.49 -23.63 -18.21
N VAL A 131 1.35 -23.09 -19.06
CA VAL A 131 2.56 -22.37 -18.63
C VAL A 131 2.38 -20.87 -18.83
N VAL A 132 2.76 -20.09 -17.82
CA VAL A 132 2.69 -18.63 -17.84
C VAL A 132 4.10 -18.06 -17.80
N LYS A 133 4.39 -17.09 -18.68
CA LYS A 133 5.62 -16.28 -18.63
C LYS A 133 5.30 -14.94 -18.01
N ILE A 134 6.00 -14.59 -16.94
CA ILE A 134 5.87 -13.32 -16.24
C ILE A 134 7.14 -12.52 -16.47
N LEU A 135 7.00 -11.31 -17.05
CA LEU A 135 8.07 -10.33 -17.15
C LEU A 135 8.03 -9.43 -15.91
N ILE A 136 9.12 -9.41 -15.15
CA ILE A 136 9.31 -8.55 -13.98
C ILE A 136 10.66 -7.83 -14.06
N THR A 137 10.89 -6.85 -13.20
CA THR A 137 12.22 -6.25 -13.07
C THR A 137 13.17 -7.18 -12.32
N ARG A 138 14.47 -7.02 -12.55
CA ARG A 138 15.50 -7.79 -11.82
C ARG A 138 15.46 -7.49 -10.33
N GLU A 139 15.21 -6.23 -9.96
CA GLU A 139 15.09 -5.79 -8.57
C GLU A 139 13.92 -6.51 -7.88
N ALA A 140 12.76 -6.57 -8.51
CA ALA A 140 11.59 -7.26 -7.96
C ALA A 140 11.83 -8.75 -7.78
N LEU A 141 12.51 -9.41 -8.73
CA LEU A 141 12.89 -10.82 -8.59
C LEU A 141 13.74 -11.05 -7.33
N ASN A 142 14.73 -10.17 -7.10
CA ASN A 142 15.64 -10.27 -5.96
C ASN A 142 14.92 -10.00 -4.63
N GLU A 143 14.04 -9.00 -4.57
CA GLU A 143 13.25 -8.68 -3.37
C GLU A 143 12.27 -9.79 -3.00
N LEU A 144 11.64 -10.43 -4.00
CA LEU A 144 10.71 -11.54 -3.78
C LEU A 144 11.41 -12.84 -3.37
N GLY A 145 12.72 -12.98 -3.66
CA GLY A 145 13.51 -14.15 -3.28
C GLY A 145 13.07 -15.46 -3.94
N ILE A 146 12.35 -15.39 -5.07
CA ILE A 146 11.77 -16.54 -5.77
C ILE A 146 12.86 -17.34 -6.49
N LYS A 147 12.79 -18.66 -6.37
CA LYS A 147 13.71 -19.62 -6.97
C LYS A 147 12.98 -20.63 -7.85
N VAL A 148 13.75 -21.32 -8.69
CA VAL A 148 13.24 -22.48 -9.44
C VAL A 148 12.76 -23.55 -8.44
N ASN A 149 11.60 -24.14 -8.74
CA ASN A 149 10.83 -25.08 -7.91
C ASN A 149 10.02 -24.47 -6.75
N ASP A 150 10.02 -23.15 -6.57
CA ASP A 150 9.12 -22.55 -5.59
C ASP A 150 7.65 -22.70 -6.01
N THR A 151 6.79 -22.91 -5.00
CA THR A 151 5.33 -22.84 -5.16
C THR A 151 4.89 -21.41 -4.89
N VAL A 152 4.21 -20.80 -5.86
CA VAL A 152 3.80 -19.39 -5.83
C VAL A 152 2.35 -19.23 -6.23
N ASP A 153 1.71 -18.15 -5.77
CA ASP A 153 0.42 -17.69 -6.30
C ASP A 153 0.68 -16.62 -7.36
N LEU A 154 0.33 -16.88 -8.62
CA LEU A 154 0.29 -15.83 -9.64
C LEU A 154 -0.94 -14.96 -9.40
N VAL A 155 -0.72 -13.66 -9.23
CA VAL A 155 -1.80 -12.71 -8.94
C VAL A 155 -2.09 -11.85 -10.17
N VAL A 156 -3.32 -11.89 -10.66
CA VAL A 156 -3.77 -11.10 -11.83
C VAL A 156 -4.87 -10.13 -11.42
N LYS A 157 -4.67 -8.84 -11.72
CA LYS A 157 -5.65 -7.78 -11.49
C LYS A 157 -6.86 -7.97 -12.40
N ALA A 158 -8.07 -7.87 -11.84
CA ALA A 158 -9.30 -8.04 -12.63
C ALA A 158 -9.42 -7.05 -13.81
N SER A 159 -8.92 -5.81 -13.66
CA SER A 159 -8.92 -4.80 -14.74
C SER A 159 -7.96 -5.09 -15.89
N ASN A 160 -7.05 -6.06 -15.73
CA ASN A 160 -6.05 -6.41 -16.73
C ASN A 160 -6.42 -7.69 -17.49
N ILE A 161 -7.63 -8.21 -17.27
CA ILE A 161 -8.19 -9.36 -17.99
C ILE A 161 -9.29 -8.84 -18.91
N ALA A 162 -9.20 -9.17 -20.20
CA ALA A 162 -10.29 -8.97 -21.15
C ALA A 162 -11.08 -10.27 -21.30
N ILE A 163 -12.41 -10.16 -21.38
CA ILE A 163 -13.29 -11.27 -21.73
C ILE A 163 -13.55 -11.20 -23.23
N VAL A 164 -13.16 -12.23 -23.96
CA VAL A 164 -13.38 -12.37 -25.40
C VAL A 164 -14.16 -13.67 -25.63
N LYS A 165 -15.09 -13.66 -26.59
CA LYS A 165 -15.92 -14.81 -26.97
C LYS A 165 -15.49 -15.34 -28.32
#